data_AF-A0A1I0NQ98-F1
#
_entry.id   AF-A0A1I0NQ98-F1
#
_cell.length_a   1.000
_cell.length_b   1.000
_cell.length_c   1.000
_cell.angle_alpha   90.00
_cell.angle_beta   90.00
_cell.angle_gamma   90.00
#
_symmetry.space_group_name_H-M   'P 1'
#
loop_
_entity.id
_entity.type
_entity.pdbx_description
1 polymer ?
#
loop_
_entity_poly.entity_id
_entity_poly.type
_entity_poly.pdbx_seq_one_letter_code
_entity_poly.pdbx_strand_id
1 'polypeptide(L)'
;MKRKFLNALLVGAMVLTGTGFSSCSKDNDDLETRITAIEGYFNEAVGATVVSATQSADGSWTLTMSDGKVITTPPAKSGSEVTVTENENNFIITVNGTQYVIPKAAAACQLIYSPQYEDGMEIYDGQTIYVMFQMSPKLATLDDAYIDIQEAHELKTRGSNDLFKVIDGASISGDMITIPVQATAAEEGKSYAVNIVITQNGKTYISNYFRIQVNSNSFVAEVLEDYGFAASVSDAQKSEITQTSAGTDTWYWTATIPTDLVDDFNMAEFFTDLPEGVTFEVASASKQLNDNARNAYDVLKSSLAVNGSWSLAGRPGCDFPEGFMVNVLIDGVVKMKVNWIFNDPLKEISFKGGFNNLSEHMEICPEDGSGYWAPGVNSWDIQKAFSAVFDGDDSQVPMQHGGAQTFLHEQWGNYSVQMKEQGDIIFHDGTRLALGDLGQKYAKHSKGVYWYLGGAAVTSSNRRNIAGKPEDEAGLIEQFGGNCNGEIIGGWDWIPYSDWHDLIGIDINDAGVMTTGSQYPGWGLRIHVRAAFEYAYGQRYIGDGDGGIAFLFINRRGAAEGVVDPASR
;
A
#
# COMPACT_ATOMS: atom_id res chain seq x y z
N MET A 1 14.16 -4.58 -57.51
CA MET A 1 13.44 -3.29 -57.40
C MET A 1 11.94 -3.55 -57.24
N LYS A 2 11.37 -3.03 -56.15
CA LYS A 2 9.94 -2.86 -55.78
C LYS A 2 8.98 -4.06 -55.89
N ARG A 3 8.66 -4.60 -54.70
CA ARG A 3 7.54 -5.46 -54.32
C ARG A 3 6.18 -4.78 -54.60
N LYS A 4 5.18 -5.56 -55.02
CA LYS A 4 3.75 -5.27 -54.81
C LYS A 4 3.10 -6.52 -54.23
N PHE A 5 2.70 -6.42 -52.97
CA PHE A 5 1.85 -7.37 -52.26
C PHE A 5 0.42 -7.21 -52.79
N LEU A 6 -0.17 -8.29 -53.27
CA LEU A 6 -1.62 -8.47 -53.36
C LEU A 6 -1.95 -9.98 -53.34
N ASN A 7 -2.69 -10.36 -52.31
CA ASN A 7 -3.64 -11.46 -52.20
C ASN A 7 -3.13 -12.92 -52.26
N ALA A 8 -3.01 -13.52 -51.08
CA ALA A 8 -3.47 -14.89 -50.84
C ALA A 8 -4.65 -14.81 -49.85
N LEU A 9 -5.85 -14.63 -50.41
CA LEU A 9 -7.14 -14.79 -49.74
C LEU A 9 -7.62 -16.22 -50.01
N LEU A 10 -7.65 -17.06 -48.98
CA LEU A 10 -8.37 -18.36 -48.97
C LEU A 10 -9.09 -18.43 -47.61
N VAL A 11 -10.33 -17.96 -47.50
CA VAL A 11 -11.57 -18.75 -47.61
C VAL A 11 -11.67 -19.87 -46.56
N GLY A 12 -12.16 -19.50 -45.37
CA GLY A 12 -13.09 -20.32 -44.60
C GLY A 12 -14.49 -19.79 -44.87
N ALA A 13 -15.33 -20.59 -45.53
CA ALA A 13 -16.64 -20.20 -45.98
C ALA A 13 -17.63 -19.97 -44.81
N MET A 14 -18.26 -18.80 -44.77
CA MET A 14 -19.70 -18.72 -44.52
C MET A 14 -20.36 -18.00 -45.69
N VAL A 15 -21.06 -18.80 -46.49
CA VAL A 15 -22.00 -18.36 -47.50
C VAL A 15 -23.19 -17.73 -46.76
N LEU A 16 -23.34 -16.41 -46.86
CA LEU A 16 -24.64 -15.77 -46.79
C LEU A 16 -24.85 -15.04 -48.10
N THR A 17 -25.67 -15.66 -48.95
CA THR A 17 -26.17 -15.13 -50.20
C THR A 17 -26.77 -13.74 -50.00
N GLY A 18 -26.40 -12.81 -50.88
CA GLY A 18 -26.99 -11.48 -50.89
C GLY A 18 -28.51 -11.53 -51.07
N THR A 19 -29.19 -10.73 -50.26
CA THR A 19 -30.33 -9.95 -50.75
C THR A 19 -30.02 -8.51 -50.39
N GLY A 20 -29.92 -7.66 -51.41
CA GLY A 20 -29.82 -6.23 -51.21
C GLY A 20 -31.11 -5.73 -50.58
N PHE A 21 -31.03 -5.06 -49.44
CA PHE A 21 -32.16 -4.30 -48.93
C PHE A 21 -32.17 -2.93 -49.62
N SER A 22 -32.87 -2.90 -50.75
CA SER A 22 -33.51 -1.70 -51.26
C SER A 22 -34.56 -1.24 -50.23
N SER A 23 -34.63 0.08 -50.04
CA SER A 23 -35.56 0.75 -49.12
C SER A 23 -37.02 0.36 -49.35
N CYS A 24 -37.76 0.08 -48.27
CA CYS A 24 -39.07 0.67 -47.93
C CYS A 24 -39.81 -0.15 -46.87
N SER A 25 -39.66 0.19 -45.58
CA SER A 25 -40.77 0.50 -44.66
C SER A 25 -40.20 1.08 -43.37
N LYS A 26 -40.95 1.99 -42.75
CA LYS A 26 -40.59 2.62 -41.48
C LYS A 26 -40.97 1.68 -40.35
N ASP A 27 -40.07 0.80 -39.92
CA ASP A 27 -40.27 0.03 -38.68
C ASP A 27 -39.01 0.13 -37.81
N ASN A 28 -39.23 0.36 -36.52
CA ASN A 28 -38.20 0.68 -35.52
C ASN A 28 -37.26 -0.52 -35.23
N ASP A 29 -37.68 -1.74 -35.58
CA ASP A 29 -36.99 -3.01 -35.27
C ASP A 29 -35.63 -3.14 -35.99
N ASP A 30 -35.46 -2.50 -37.15
CA ASP A 30 -34.22 -2.55 -37.93
C ASP A 30 -33.11 -1.68 -37.26
N LEU A 31 -33.49 -0.67 -36.49
CA LEU A 31 -32.58 0.16 -35.71
C LEU A 31 -32.10 -0.56 -34.44
N GLU A 32 -32.99 -1.20 -33.69
CA GLU A 32 -32.62 -2.00 -32.51
C GLU A 32 -31.68 -3.16 -32.87
N THR A 33 -31.95 -3.84 -33.99
CA THR A 33 -31.09 -4.95 -34.46
C THR A 33 -29.69 -4.46 -34.87
N ARG A 34 -29.61 -3.29 -35.49
CA ARG A 34 -28.33 -2.65 -35.86
C ARG A 34 -27.58 -2.11 -34.65
N ILE A 35 -28.29 -1.58 -33.66
CA ILE A 35 -27.72 -1.11 -32.38
C ILE A 35 -27.15 -2.29 -31.59
N THR A 36 -27.90 -3.38 -31.48
CA THR A 36 -27.44 -4.63 -30.84
C THR A 36 -26.20 -5.18 -31.54
N ALA A 37 -26.14 -5.13 -32.88
CA ALA A 37 -24.95 -5.53 -33.63
C ALA A 37 -23.75 -4.62 -33.35
N ILE A 38 -23.96 -3.31 -33.24
CA ILE A 38 -22.93 -2.32 -32.93
C ILE A 38 -22.38 -2.52 -31.50
N GLU A 39 -23.25 -2.75 -30.51
CA GLU A 39 -22.84 -3.10 -29.14
C GLU A 39 -22.05 -4.42 -29.10
N GLY A 40 -22.48 -5.42 -29.90
CA GLY A 40 -21.75 -6.68 -30.09
C GLY A 40 -20.34 -6.45 -30.65
N TYR A 41 -20.19 -5.62 -31.68
CA TYR A 41 -18.88 -5.27 -32.22
C TYR A 41 -17.97 -4.56 -31.21
N PHE A 42 -18.52 -3.70 -30.35
CA PHE A 42 -17.71 -3.04 -29.31
C PHE A 42 -17.32 -3.97 -28.16
N ASN A 43 -18.20 -4.89 -27.75
CA ASN A 43 -17.87 -5.92 -26.78
C ASN A 43 -16.77 -6.87 -27.29
N GLU A 44 -16.72 -7.11 -28.60
CA GLU A 44 -15.68 -7.92 -29.24
C GLU A 44 -14.41 -7.13 -29.62
N ALA A 45 -14.45 -5.79 -29.55
CA ALA A 45 -13.33 -4.90 -29.91
C ALA A 45 -12.50 -4.46 -28.69
N VAL A 46 -12.70 -5.08 -27.53
CA VAL A 46 -11.92 -4.80 -26.31
C VAL A 46 -10.43 -5.07 -26.60
N GLY A 47 -9.63 -4.01 -26.59
CA GLY A 47 -8.19 -4.04 -26.90
C GLY A 47 -7.81 -3.54 -28.30
N ALA A 48 -8.76 -3.26 -29.19
CA ALA A 48 -8.50 -2.66 -30.50
C ALA A 48 -8.50 -1.12 -30.44
N THR A 49 -7.79 -0.49 -31.38
CA THR A 49 -7.71 0.99 -31.52
C THR A 49 -8.22 1.44 -32.88
N VAL A 50 -8.69 2.69 -32.97
CA VAL A 50 -9.11 3.27 -34.26
C VAL A 50 -7.88 3.71 -35.05
N VAL A 51 -7.62 3.04 -36.18
CA VAL A 51 -6.54 3.32 -37.12
C VAL A 51 -6.92 4.48 -38.05
N SER A 52 -8.18 4.53 -38.49
CA SER A 52 -8.71 5.64 -39.27
C SER A 52 -10.21 5.80 -39.04
N ALA A 53 -10.69 7.04 -39.09
CA ALA A 53 -12.09 7.38 -38.96
C ALA A 53 -12.50 8.34 -40.06
N THR A 54 -13.66 8.13 -40.68
CA THR A 54 -14.23 9.05 -41.67
C THR A 54 -15.69 9.32 -41.33
N GLN A 55 -16.07 10.59 -41.27
CA GLN A 55 -17.46 10.99 -41.10
C GLN A 55 -18.10 11.27 -42.47
N SER A 56 -19.24 10.66 -42.72
CA SER A 56 -20.06 10.91 -43.91
C SER A 56 -20.92 12.17 -43.74
N ALA A 57 -21.38 12.75 -44.84
CA ALA A 57 -22.19 13.97 -44.85
C ALA A 57 -23.55 13.83 -44.12
N ASP A 58 -24.03 12.59 -43.91
CA ASP A 58 -25.24 12.28 -43.16
C ASP A 58 -24.99 12.13 -41.63
N GLY A 59 -23.76 12.34 -41.17
CA GLY A 59 -23.36 12.25 -39.78
C GLY A 59 -22.98 10.84 -39.30
N SER A 60 -23.03 9.82 -40.17
CA SER A 60 -22.51 8.48 -39.85
C SER A 60 -20.98 8.46 -39.80
N TRP A 61 -20.42 7.60 -38.95
CA TRP A 61 -18.98 7.37 -38.85
C TRP A 61 -18.62 5.98 -39.34
N THR A 62 -17.54 5.88 -40.10
CA THR A 62 -16.86 4.61 -40.39
C THR A 62 -15.52 4.59 -39.66
N LEU A 63 -15.35 3.65 -38.74
CA LEU A 63 -14.14 3.44 -37.93
C LEU A 63 -13.44 2.16 -38.39
N THR A 64 -12.18 2.27 -38.78
CA THR A 64 -11.31 1.14 -39.09
C THR A 64 -10.46 0.83 -37.86
N MET A 65 -10.53 -0.41 -37.41
CA MET A 65 -9.91 -0.88 -36.17
C MET A 65 -8.56 -1.56 -36.45
N SER A 66 -7.68 -1.61 -35.45
CA SER A 66 -6.33 -2.20 -35.55
C SER A 66 -6.34 -3.72 -35.75
N ASP A 67 -7.43 -4.39 -35.42
CA ASP A 67 -7.66 -5.81 -35.70
C ASP A 67 -8.20 -6.06 -37.13
N GLY A 68 -8.34 -5.01 -37.94
CA GLY A 68 -8.85 -5.05 -39.31
C GLY A 68 -10.37 -5.00 -39.42
N LYS A 69 -11.12 -4.95 -38.30
CA LYS A 69 -12.58 -4.77 -38.33
C LYS A 69 -12.95 -3.35 -38.77
N VAL A 70 -14.13 -3.21 -39.36
CA VAL A 70 -14.70 -1.92 -39.75
C VAL A 70 -16.07 -1.77 -39.10
N ILE A 71 -16.23 -0.73 -38.29
CA ILE A 71 -17.48 -0.42 -37.59
C ILE A 71 -18.10 0.80 -38.25
N THR A 72 -19.39 0.73 -38.59
CA THR A 72 -20.13 1.87 -39.16
C THR A 72 -21.30 2.22 -38.24
N THR A 73 -21.35 3.48 -37.80
CA THR A 73 -22.44 3.98 -36.96
C THR A 73 -23.62 4.46 -37.80
N PRO A 74 -24.86 4.43 -37.28
CA PRO A 74 -25.99 5.01 -37.98
C PRO A 74 -25.88 6.55 -38.08
N PRO A 75 -26.60 7.19 -39.03
CA PRO A 75 -26.64 8.64 -39.18
C PRO A 75 -27.09 9.35 -37.89
N ALA A 76 -26.37 10.38 -37.46
CA ALA A 76 -26.74 11.17 -36.29
C ALA A 76 -27.97 12.06 -36.60
N LYS A 77 -29.07 11.88 -35.85
CA LYS A 77 -30.25 12.76 -35.88
C LYS A 77 -30.46 13.37 -34.51
N SER A 78 -31.06 14.55 -34.42
CA SER A 78 -31.39 15.19 -33.14
C SER A 78 -32.20 14.23 -32.24
N GLY A 79 -31.62 13.83 -31.10
CA GLY A 79 -32.20 12.86 -30.17
C GLY A 79 -31.88 11.38 -30.44
N SER A 80 -30.84 11.08 -31.22
CA SER A 80 -30.46 9.70 -31.57
C SER A 80 -29.87 8.90 -30.40
N GLU A 81 -30.20 7.61 -30.37
CA GLU A 81 -29.69 6.61 -29.42
C GLU A 81 -28.18 6.36 -29.54
N VAL A 82 -27.56 6.71 -30.68
CA VAL A 82 -26.11 6.63 -30.89
C VAL A 82 -25.51 8.01 -31.14
N THR A 83 -24.49 8.39 -30.38
CA THR A 83 -23.69 9.60 -30.60
C THR A 83 -22.20 9.30 -30.56
N VAL A 84 -21.42 9.93 -31.45
CA VAL A 84 -19.95 9.78 -31.49
C VAL A 84 -19.32 11.14 -31.20
N THR A 85 -18.48 11.19 -30.16
CA THR A 85 -17.68 12.36 -29.79
C THR A 85 -16.21 12.01 -29.93
N GLU A 86 -15.48 12.80 -30.71
CA GLU A 86 -14.04 12.67 -30.88
C GLU A 86 -13.32 13.66 -29.96
N ASN A 87 -12.34 13.19 -29.18
CA ASN A 87 -11.38 14.06 -28.49
C ASN A 87 -9.96 13.77 -28.98
N GLU A 88 -8.94 14.38 -28.37
CA GLU A 88 -7.54 14.24 -28.80
C GLU A 88 -7.09 12.77 -28.87
N ASN A 89 -7.49 11.95 -27.90
CA ASN A 89 -6.95 10.60 -27.69
C ASN A 89 -7.94 9.48 -28.02
N ASN A 90 -9.24 9.76 -28.07
CA ASN A 90 -10.29 8.74 -28.10
C ASN A 90 -11.47 9.10 -29.02
N PHE A 91 -12.16 8.07 -29.48
CA PHE A 91 -13.55 8.12 -29.92
C PHE A 91 -14.44 7.62 -28.78
N ILE A 92 -15.40 8.45 -28.35
CA ILE A 92 -16.40 8.12 -27.34
C ILE A 92 -17.72 7.89 -28.06
N ILE A 93 -18.20 6.66 -28.04
CA ILE A 93 -19.42 6.24 -28.72
C ILE A 93 -20.45 5.95 -27.64
N THR A 94 -21.49 6.77 -27.57
CA THR A 94 -22.60 6.55 -26.64
C THR A 94 -23.71 5.84 -27.38
N VAL A 95 -24.15 4.70 -26.89
CA VAL A 95 -25.29 3.92 -27.40
C VAL A 95 -26.28 3.74 -26.25
N ASN A 96 -27.51 4.24 -26.38
CA ASN A 96 -28.55 4.17 -25.35
C ASN A 96 -28.11 4.65 -23.96
N GLY A 97 -27.23 5.66 -23.92
CA GLY A 97 -26.65 6.21 -22.68
C GLY A 97 -25.40 5.47 -22.17
N THR A 98 -25.07 4.30 -22.70
CA THR A 98 -23.84 3.55 -22.40
C THR A 98 -22.68 4.08 -23.22
N GLN A 99 -21.57 4.42 -22.57
CA GLN A 99 -20.37 4.93 -23.25
C GLN A 99 -19.35 3.83 -23.53
N TYR A 100 -18.90 3.77 -24.79
CA TYR A 100 -17.80 2.95 -25.26
C TYR A 100 -16.65 3.87 -25.66
N VAL A 101 -15.54 3.80 -24.93
CA VAL A 101 -14.35 4.64 -25.16
C VAL A 101 -13.31 3.81 -25.92
N ILE A 102 -12.90 4.30 -27.09
CA ILE A 102 -11.96 3.60 -27.96
C ILE A 102 -10.77 4.51 -28.26
N PRO A 103 -9.53 4.10 -27.93
CA PRO A 103 -8.35 4.92 -28.19
C PRO A 103 -7.99 4.99 -29.68
N LYS A 104 -7.39 6.12 -30.09
CA LYS A 104 -6.81 6.30 -31.43
C LYS A 104 -5.44 5.62 -31.51
N ALA A 105 -5.16 4.98 -32.65
CA ALA A 105 -3.89 4.29 -32.89
C ALA A 105 -2.66 5.21 -32.79
N ALA A 106 -2.81 6.51 -33.06
CA ALA A 106 -1.72 7.48 -32.93
C ALA A 106 -1.34 7.83 -31.47
N ALA A 107 -2.19 7.50 -30.49
CA ALA A 107 -1.98 7.80 -29.07
C ALA A 107 -1.56 6.58 -28.23
N ALA A 108 -1.66 5.36 -28.77
CA ALA A 108 -1.33 4.11 -28.06
C ALA A 108 0.05 3.57 -28.47
N CYS A 109 0.91 3.33 -27.49
CA CYS A 109 2.12 2.53 -27.68
C CYS A 109 1.71 1.04 -27.79
N GLN A 110 2.02 0.37 -28.89
CA GLN A 110 1.52 -0.97 -29.23
C GLN A 110 2.63 -1.95 -29.58
N LEU A 111 2.39 -3.23 -29.27
CA LEU A 111 3.15 -4.39 -29.72
C LEU A 111 2.26 -5.28 -30.60
N ILE A 112 2.55 -5.34 -31.90
CA ILE A 112 1.81 -6.20 -32.83
C ILE A 112 2.54 -7.53 -32.92
N TYR A 113 1.93 -8.59 -32.41
CA TYR A 113 2.50 -9.94 -32.47
C TYR A 113 2.75 -10.37 -33.92
N SER A 114 3.94 -10.88 -34.18
CA SER A 114 4.39 -11.38 -35.47
C SER A 114 4.60 -12.89 -35.37
N PRO A 115 3.60 -13.70 -35.76
CA PRO A 115 3.67 -15.14 -35.60
C PRO A 115 4.79 -15.76 -36.42
N GLN A 116 5.47 -16.74 -35.82
CA GLN A 116 6.52 -17.52 -36.48
C GLN A 116 5.97 -18.74 -37.23
N TYR A 117 4.75 -19.17 -36.88
CA TYR A 117 4.07 -20.33 -37.44
C TYR A 117 2.81 -19.92 -38.21
N GLU A 118 2.43 -20.71 -39.22
CA GLU A 118 1.28 -20.41 -40.10
C GLU A 118 -0.06 -20.35 -39.36
N ASP A 119 -0.20 -21.11 -38.28
CA ASP A 119 -1.40 -21.14 -37.43
C ASP A 119 -1.41 -20.04 -36.35
N GLY A 120 -0.33 -19.27 -36.25
CA GLY A 120 -0.16 -18.20 -35.26
C GLY A 120 0.05 -18.67 -33.83
N MET A 121 0.38 -19.95 -33.62
CA MET A 121 0.53 -20.56 -32.31
C MET A 121 2.00 -20.85 -32.00
N GLU A 122 2.49 -20.33 -30.88
CA GLU A 122 3.80 -20.70 -30.36
C GLU A 122 3.72 -22.05 -29.63
N ILE A 123 4.80 -22.82 -29.70
CA ILE A 123 4.87 -24.15 -29.07
C ILE A 123 5.90 -24.11 -27.94
N TYR A 124 5.46 -24.36 -26.72
CA TYR A 124 6.34 -24.59 -25.57
C TYR A 124 6.53 -26.10 -25.37
N ASP A 125 7.77 -26.57 -25.51
CA ASP A 125 8.16 -27.98 -25.42
C ASP A 125 9.10 -28.27 -24.23
N GLY A 126 9.13 -27.38 -23.23
CA GLY A 126 10.03 -27.44 -22.08
C GLY A 126 11.27 -26.55 -22.23
N GLN A 127 11.40 -25.82 -23.33
CA GLN A 127 12.45 -24.82 -23.56
C GLN A 127 11.86 -23.41 -23.69
N THR A 128 12.71 -22.40 -23.49
CA THR A 128 12.36 -20.99 -23.72
C THR A 128 11.83 -20.80 -25.14
N ILE A 129 10.67 -20.16 -25.25
CA ILE A 129 10.12 -19.71 -26.54
C ILE A 129 10.51 -18.25 -26.77
N TYR A 130 10.68 -17.85 -28.02
CA TYR A 130 11.07 -16.48 -28.39
C TYR A 130 9.95 -15.83 -29.19
N VAL A 131 9.12 -15.00 -28.56
CA VAL A 131 8.00 -14.34 -29.22
C VAL A 131 8.42 -13.01 -29.84
N MET A 132 7.88 -12.70 -31.03
CA MET A 132 8.29 -11.53 -31.80
C MET A 132 7.14 -10.52 -31.95
N PHE A 133 7.45 -9.22 -31.80
CA PHE A 133 6.48 -8.14 -31.98
C PHE A 133 7.04 -7.00 -32.83
N GLN A 134 6.18 -6.37 -33.62
CA GLN A 134 6.43 -5.05 -34.19
C GLN A 134 6.01 -3.97 -33.18
N MET A 135 6.87 -2.97 -32.98
CA MET A 135 6.62 -1.88 -32.03
C MET A 135 6.14 -0.61 -32.73
N SER A 136 5.13 0.05 -32.18
CA SER A 136 4.69 1.38 -32.62
C SER A 136 4.36 2.27 -31.43
N PRO A 137 5.06 3.42 -31.22
CA PRO A 137 6.25 3.84 -31.95
C PRO A 137 7.44 2.90 -31.70
N LYS A 138 8.43 2.93 -32.59
CA LYS A 138 9.64 2.11 -32.43
C LYS A 138 10.47 2.55 -31.22
N LEU A 139 10.87 1.60 -30.40
CA LEU A 139 11.92 1.80 -29.39
C LEU A 139 13.31 1.71 -30.03
N ALA A 140 14.20 2.61 -29.63
CA ALA A 140 15.59 2.61 -30.09
C ALA A 140 16.48 1.63 -29.29
N THR A 141 16.16 1.44 -28.01
CA THR A 141 16.88 0.58 -27.06
C THR A 141 15.90 0.06 -26.00
N LEU A 142 16.25 -1.03 -25.33
CA LEU A 142 15.53 -1.59 -24.17
C LEU A 142 16.16 -1.19 -22.83
N ASP A 143 17.11 -0.26 -22.82
CA ASP A 143 17.71 0.26 -21.58
C ASP A 143 16.61 0.80 -20.65
N ASP A 144 16.59 0.35 -19.39
CA ASP A 144 15.57 0.68 -18.39
C ASP A 144 14.12 0.30 -18.77
N ALA A 145 13.93 -0.61 -19.73
CA ALA A 145 12.62 -1.14 -20.07
C ALA A 145 12.22 -2.27 -19.11
N TYR A 146 11.06 -2.13 -18.46
CA TYR A 146 10.43 -3.22 -17.73
C TYR A 146 9.52 -4.01 -18.68
N ILE A 147 9.77 -5.31 -18.85
CA ILE A 147 9.02 -6.20 -19.76
C ILE A 147 8.40 -7.32 -18.93
N ASP A 148 7.09 -7.54 -19.07
CA ASP A 148 6.39 -8.54 -18.27
C ASP A 148 5.17 -9.14 -18.99
N ILE A 149 4.69 -10.28 -18.50
CA ILE A 149 3.38 -10.82 -18.88
C ILE A 149 2.30 -9.99 -18.17
N GLN A 150 1.49 -9.28 -18.95
CA GLN A 150 0.38 -8.50 -18.39
C GLN A 150 -0.77 -9.42 -17.98
N GLU A 151 -1.09 -10.39 -18.83
CA GLU A 151 -2.16 -11.34 -18.60
C GLU A 151 -1.88 -12.67 -19.33
N ALA A 152 -2.22 -13.78 -18.68
CA ALA A 152 -2.30 -15.08 -19.30
C ALA A 152 -3.55 -15.84 -18.82
N HIS A 153 -4.21 -16.55 -19.72
CA HIS A 153 -5.34 -17.41 -19.35
C HIS A 153 -5.51 -18.60 -20.30
N GLU A 154 -6.00 -19.71 -19.77
CA GLU A 154 -6.40 -20.86 -20.60
C GLU A 154 -7.60 -20.43 -21.45
N LEU A 155 -7.64 -20.83 -22.73
CA LEU A 155 -8.73 -20.49 -23.66
C LEU A 155 -10.14 -20.97 -23.24
N LYS A 156 -10.28 -21.59 -22.05
CA LYS A 156 -11.54 -22.12 -21.50
C LYS A 156 -11.92 -21.58 -20.10
N THR A 157 -11.08 -20.78 -19.42
CA THR A 157 -11.29 -20.36 -18.02
C THR A 157 -10.65 -19.00 -17.69
N ARG A 158 -11.22 -18.26 -16.72
CA ARG A 158 -10.77 -16.91 -16.30
C ARG A 158 -9.36 -16.93 -15.66
N GLY A 159 -8.62 -15.82 -15.86
CA GLY A 159 -7.16 -15.74 -15.84
C GLY A 159 -6.42 -15.89 -14.51
N SER A 160 -5.11 -16.19 -14.67
CA SER A 160 -4.09 -16.30 -13.63
C SER A 160 -2.77 -15.78 -14.22
N ASN A 161 -2.12 -14.84 -13.54
CA ASN A 161 -0.92 -14.18 -14.07
C ASN A 161 0.36 -15.01 -13.91
N ASP A 162 0.32 -16.11 -13.14
CA ASP A 162 1.52 -16.89 -12.80
C ASP A 162 1.78 -18.06 -13.77
N LEU A 163 1.18 -18.05 -14.96
CA LEU A 163 1.25 -19.15 -15.92
C LEU A 163 2.52 -19.13 -16.78
N PHE A 164 2.99 -17.92 -17.12
CA PHE A 164 4.18 -17.67 -17.92
C PHE A 164 4.96 -16.50 -17.35
N LYS A 165 6.27 -16.46 -17.64
CA LYS A 165 7.15 -15.32 -17.31
C LYS A 165 7.99 -14.91 -18.51
N VAL A 166 8.36 -13.65 -18.56
CA VAL A 166 9.45 -13.16 -19.42
C VAL A 166 10.77 -13.46 -18.71
N ILE A 167 11.77 -13.93 -19.45
CA ILE A 167 13.15 -14.10 -18.93
C ILE A 167 14.10 -13.08 -19.56
N ASP A 168 15.33 -13.00 -19.05
CA ASP A 168 16.34 -12.11 -19.62
C ASP A 168 16.74 -12.54 -21.04
N GLY A 169 17.07 -11.55 -21.88
CA GLY A 169 17.50 -11.77 -23.27
C GLY A 169 16.59 -11.15 -24.34
N ALA A 170 15.67 -10.26 -23.95
CA ALA A 170 14.91 -9.47 -24.92
C ALA A 170 15.85 -8.62 -25.79
N SER A 171 15.57 -8.53 -27.10
CA SER A 171 16.43 -7.83 -28.05
C SER A 171 15.64 -7.16 -29.16
N ILE A 172 16.18 -6.06 -29.69
CA ILE A 172 15.61 -5.35 -30.84
C ILE A 172 16.45 -5.66 -32.08
N SER A 173 15.80 -6.15 -33.13
CA SER A 173 16.43 -6.41 -34.44
C SER A 173 15.58 -5.81 -35.55
N GLY A 174 16.10 -4.76 -36.20
CA GLY A 174 15.35 -4.03 -37.23
C GLY A 174 14.12 -3.36 -36.62
N ASP A 175 12.93 -3.71 -37.09
CA ASP A 175 11.64 -3.20 -36.59
C ASP A 175 10.93 -4.17 -35.63
N MET A 176 11.61 -5.25 -35.25
CA MET A 176 11.09 -6.30 -34.38
C MET A 176 11.74 -6.24 -33.00
N ILE A 177 10.96 -6.50 -31.96
CA ILE A 177 11.45 -6.94 -30.66
C ILE A 177 11.22 -8.45 -30.53
N THR A 178 12.23 -9.16 -30.03
CA THR A 178 12.15 -10.57 -29.65
C THR A 178 12.19 -10.65 -28.13
N ILE A 179 11.24 -11.35 -27.52
CA ILE A 179 11.09 -11.47 -26.07
C ILE A 179 11.09 -12.97 -25.71
N PRO A 180 12.02 -13.44 -24.85
CA PRO A 180 12.03 -14.82 -24.41
C PRO A 180 11.01 -15.05 -23.28
N VAL A 181 10.20 -16.09 -23.43
CA VAL A 181 9.11 -16.46 -22.50
C VAL A 181 9.26 -17.91 -22.06
N GLN A 182 8.94 -18.20 -20.80
CA GLN A 182 8.91 -19.55 -20.24
C GLN A 182 7.59 -19.82 -19.52
N ALA A 183 7.12 -21.06 -19.57
CA ALA A 183 6.00 -21.51 -18.75
C ALA A 183 6.44 -21.72 -17.29
N THR A 184 5.63 -21.26 -16.35
CA THR A 184 5.87 -21.39 -14.89
C THR A 184 4.86 -22.29 -14.20
N ALA A 185 3.59 -22.26 -14.62
CA ALA A 185 2.52 -23.07 -14.07
C ALA A 185 1.50 -23.54 -15.13
N ALA A 186 1.76 -23.31 -16.41
CA ALA A 186 0.90 -23.75 -17.51
C ALA A 186 0.92 -25.27 -17.67
N GLU A 187 -0.23 -25.90 -17.95
CA GLU A 187 -0.35 -27.37 -17.99
C GLU A 187 -0.18 -27.96 -19.40
N GLU A 188 0.34 -29.19 -19.46
CA GLU A 188 0.64 -29.91 -20.69
C GLU A 188 -0.66 -30.26 -21.44
N GLY A 189 -0.61 -30.14 -22.75
CA GLY A 189 -1.74 -30.36 -23.64
C GLY A 189 -2.73 -29.19 -23.68
N LYS A 190 -2.47 -28.09 -22.98
CA LYS A 190 -3.34 -26.90 -22.97
C LYS A 190 -2.82 -25.77 -23.86
N SER A 191 -3.74 -24.88 -24.21
CA SER A 191 -3.47 -23.67 -24.99
C SER A 191 -3.92 -22.43 -24.24
N TYR A 192 -3.06 -21.42 -24.26
CA TYR A 192 -3.21 -20.19 -23.50
C TYR A 192 -3.20 -18.98 -24.43
N ALA A 193 -4.00 -17.97 -24.08
CA ALA A 193 -3.87 -16.63 -24.62
C ALA A 193 -2.98 -15.81 -23.66
N VAL A 194 -1.97 -15.14 -24.21
CA VAL A 194 -0.96 -14.40 -23.44
C VAL A 194 -0.78 -13.00 -24.00
N ASN A 195 -0.57 -12.03 -23.12
CA ASN A 195 -0.32 -10.63 -23.43
C ASN A 195 0.95 -10.12 -22.73
N ILE A 196 1.72 -9.27 -23.41
CA ILE A 196 2.96 -8.68 -22.90
C ILE A 196 2.83 -7.16 -22.79
N VAL A 197 3.38 -6.62 -21.71
CA VAL A 197 3.57 -5.20 -21.49
C VAL A 197 5.06 -4.83 -21.47
N ILE A 198 5.38 -3.67 -22.04
CA ILE A 198 6.69 -3.02 -21.88
C ILE A 198 6.46 -1.62 -21.32
N THR A 199 7.07 -1.30 -20.19
CA THR A 199 7.06 0.04 -19.61
C THR A 199 8.45 0.64 -19.68
N GLN A 200 8.60 1.79 -20.33
CA GLN A 200 9.88 2.49 -20.47
C GLN A 200 9.64 4.00 -20.58
N ASN A 201 10.38 4.80 -19.81
CA ASN A 201 10.30 6.27 -19.84
C ASN A 201 8.86 6.82 -19.71
N GLY A 202 8.05 6.23 -18.84
CA GLY A 202 6.65 6.61 -18.62
C GLY A 202 5.69 6.26 -19.76
N LYS A 203 6.14 5.50 -20.77
CA LYS A 203 5.30 4.94 -21.84
C LYS A 203 5.07 3.46 -21.60
N THR A 204 3.84 3.01 -21.87
CA THR A 204 3.44 1.60 -21.74
C THR A 204 3.03 1.06 -23.10
N TYR A 205 3.79 0.11 -23.63
CA TYR A 205 3.47 -0.65 -24.83
C TYR A 205 2.75 -1.92 -24.44
N ILE A 206 1.61 -2.21 -25.06
CA ILE A 206 0.82 -3.41 -24.77
C ILE A 206 0.66 -4.22 -26.04
N SER A 207 0.76 -5.55 -25.92
CA SER A 207 0.57 -6.44 -27.06
C SER A 207 -0.90 -6.72 -27.36
N ASN A 208 -1.18 -7.31 -28.52
CA ASN A 208 -2.38 -8.12 -28.67
C ASN A 208 -2.16 -9.48 -28.01
N TYR A 209 -3.25 -10.21 -27.73
CA TYR A 209 -3.14 -11.60 -27.30
C TYR A 209 -2.53 -12.47 -28.40
N PHE A 210 -1.51 -13.24 -28.03
CA PHE A 210 -0.96 -14.32 -28.84
C PHE A 210 -1.20 -15.67 -28.16
N ARG A 211 -0.99 -16.77 -28.88
CA ARG A 211 -1.32 -18.11 -28.40
C ARG A 211 -0.07 -18.92 -28.14
N ILE A 212 -0.04 -19.60 -27.01
CA ILE A 212 0.98 -20.60 -26.68
C ILE A 212 0.29 -21.94 -26.44
N GLN A 213 0.76 -23.01 -27.10
CA GLN A 213 0.43 -24.38 -26.78
C GLN A 213 1.56 -25.02 -25.98
N VAL A 214 1.20 -25.62 -24.85
CA VAL A 214 2.15 -26.34 -23.99
C VAL A 214 2.11 -27.81 -24.37
N ASN A 215 3.16 -28.29 -25.04
CA ASN A 215 3.28 -29.68 -25.48
C ASN A 215 4.12 -30.54 -24.53
N SER A 216 4.76 -29.93 -23.54
CA SER A 216 5.52 -30.62 -22.50
C SER A 216 5.50 -29.78 -21.23
N ASN A 217 5.14 -30.42 -20.11
CA ASN A 217 5.32 -29.89 -18.76
C ASN A 217 6.70 -30.19 -18.20
N SER A 218 7.69 -30.44 -19.06
CA SER A 218 9.09 -30.44 -18.63
C SER A 218 9.49 -29.00 -18.31
N PHE A 219 8.94 -28.46 -17.22
CA PHE A 219 9.49 -27.29 -16.55
C PHE A 219 10.96 -27.63 -16.26
N VAL A 220 11.84 -26.64 -16.39
CA VAL A 220 13.16 -26.81 -15.79
C VAL A 220 12.91 -27.00 -14.30
N ALA A 221 12.96 -28.26 -13.85
CA ALA A 221 12.61 -28.60 -12.49
C ALA A 221 13.50 -27.81 -11.53
N GLU A 222 12.95 -27.35 -10.41
CA GLU A 222 13.76 -26.83 -9.31
C GLU A 222 14.71 -27.94 -8.86
N VAL A 223 15.94 -27.90 -9.35
CA VAL A 223 17.00 -28.78 -8.85
C VAL A 223 17.63 -28.03 -7.70
N LEU A 224 17.12 -28.30 -6.49
CA LEU A 224 17.61 -27.64 -5.29
C LEU A 224 19.02 -28.13 -4.97
N GLU A 225 19.92 -27.18 -4.81
CA GLU A 225 21.34 -27.32 -4.52
C GLU A 225 21.66 -26.66 -3.19
N ASP A 226 22.70 -27.14 -2.52
CA ASP A 226 23.17 -26.60 -1.24
C ASP A 226 24.44 -25.79 -1.46
N TYR A 227 24.36 -24.48 -1.25
CA TYR A 227 25.47 -23.54 -1.45
C TYR A 227 26.20 -23.18 -0.14
N GLY A 228 25.87 -23.86 0.96
CA GLY A 228 26.47 -23.62 2.26
C GLY A 228 26.14 -22.25 2.85
N PHE A 229 26.50 -22.05 4.11
CA PHE A 229 26.31 -20.80 4.84
C PHE A 229 27.64 -20.28 5.37
N ALA A 230 27.81 -18.95 5.29
CA ALA A 230 28.94 -18.29 5.93
C ALA A 230 28.92 -18.53 7.45
N ALA A 231 30.09 -18.55 8.08
CA ALA A 231 30.22 -18.84 9.52
C ALA A 231 29.52 -17.83 10.45
N SER A 232 29.15 -16.66 9.94
CA SER A 232 28.35 -15.66 10.65
C SER A 232 26.87 -16.04 10.79
N VAL A 233 26.34 -16.85 9.87
CA VAL A 233 24.95 -17.32 9.89
C VAL A 233 24.79 -18.39 10.98
N SER A 234 23.73 -18.27 11.79
CA SER A 234 23.42 -19.24 12.85
C SER A 234 22.13 -20.02 12.56
N ASP A 235 21.95 -21.10 13.31
CA ASP A 235 20.71 -21.90 13.33
C ASP A 235 20.27 -22.44 11.96
N ALA A 236 21.20 -22.56 11.01
CA ALA A 236 20.95 -23.12 9.70
C ALA A 236 20.48 -24.58 9.83
N GLN A 237 19.21 -24.83 9.50
CA GLN A 237 18.58 -26.16 9.56
C GLN A 237 17.83 -26.43 8.27
N LYS A 238 18.10 -27.61 7.68
CA LYS A 238 17.42 -28.07 6.48
C LYS A 238 16.10 -28.74 6.86
N SER A 239 15.01 -28.26 6.30
CA SER A 239 13.66 -28.80 6.48
C SER A 239 13.16 -29.40 5.17
N GLU A 240 12.63 -30.62 5.22
CA GLU A 240 11.97 -31.24 4.08
C GLU A 240 10.47 -30.93 4.12
N ILE A 241 9.90 -30.48 3.00
CA ILE A 241 8.43 -30.38 2.87
C ILE A 241 7.95 -31.69 2.25
N THR A 242 7.22 -32.50 3.01
CA THR A 242 6.47 -33.61 2.44
C THR A 242 5.20 -33.06 1.79
N GLN A 243 5.17 -32.89 0.46
CA GLN A 243 3.92 -32.71 -0.27
C GLN A 243 3.47 -34.03 -0.91
N THR A 244 2.24 -34.42 -0.61
CA THR A 244 1.55 -35.52 -1.26
C THR A 244 1.19 -35.19 -2.71
N SER A 245 1.48 -36.15 -3.59
CA SER A 245 0.87 -36.39 -4.92
C SER A 245 1.32 -35.58 -6.15
N ALA A 246 2.23 -34.61 -6.06
CA ALA A 246 2.71 -33.86 -7.24
C ALA A 246 4.22 -33.97 -7.56
N GLY A 247 5.00 -34.68 -6.75
CA GLY A 247 6.34 -35.16 -7.15
C GLY A 247 7.39 -34.07 -7.48
N THR A 248 7.87 -33.37 -6.45
CA THR A 248 9.29 -32.92 -6.33
C THR A 248 9.56 -32.73 -4.84
N ASP A 249 10.61 -33.36 -4.30
CA ASP A 249 11.05 -33.17 -2.91
C ASP A 249 11.51 -31.71 -2.73
N THR A 250 10.64 -30.83 -2.25
CA THR A 250 10.98 -29.44 -1.99
C THR A 250 11.47 -29.30 -0.55
N TRP A 251 12.76 -29.10 -0.37
CA TRP A 251 13.32 -28.72 0.93
C TRP A 251 13.62 -27.22 0.97
N TYR A 252 13.77 -26.66 2.16
CA TYR A 252 14.24 -25.29 2.38
C TYR A 252 15.14 -25.24 3.60
N TRP A 253 16.00 -24.23 3.67
CA TRP A 253 16.74 -23.91 4.89
C TRP A 253 15.97 -22.92 5.73
N THR A 254 16.06 -23.04 7.04
CA THR A 254 15.79 -21.94 7.96
C THR A 254 17.10 -21.52 8.57
N ALA A 255 17.39 -20.22 8.64
CA ALA A 255 18.64 -19.71 9.18
C ALA A 255 18.44 -18.32 9.80
N THR A 256 19.18 -18.03 10.86
CA THR A 256 19.21 -16.70 11.48
C THR A 256 20.29 -15.86 10.84
N ILE A 257 19.88 -14.68 10.36
CA ILE A 257 20.79 -13.75 9.70
C ILE A 257 21.63 -12.97 10.75
N PRO A 258 22.92 -12.69 10.50
CA PRO A 258 23.80 -12.04 11.48
C PRO A 258 23.68 -10.51 11.53
N THR A 259 22.63 -9.93 10.94
CA THR A 259 22.44 -8.47 10.84
C THR A 259 20.97 -8.12 11.08
N ASP A 260 20.69 -6.82 11.21
CA ASP A 260 19.32 -6.34 11.39
C ASP A 260 18.63 -6.10 10.05
N LEU A 261 17.30 -6.26 10.01
CA LEU A 261 16.47 -5.95 8.85
C LEU A 261 16.61 -4.50 8.39
N VAL A 262 16.89 -3.58 9.31
CA VAL A 262 17.00 -2.14 9.01
C VAL A 262 18.39 -1.74 8.51
N ASP A 263 19.38 -2.63 8.57
CA ASP A 263 20.73 -2.38 8.07
C ASP A 263 20.83 -2.66 6.56
N ASP A 264 21.77 -1.98 5.89
CA ASP A 264 22.11 -2.29 4.51
C ASP A 264 23.14 -3.43 4.48
N PHE A 265 22.90 -4.46 3.65
CA PHE A 265 23.79 -5.62 3.52
C PHE A 265 23.63 -6.30 2.15
N ASN A 266 24.42 -7.34 1.88
CA ASN A 266 24.25 -8.17 0.68
C ASN A 266 24.06 -9.64 1.05
N MET A 267 22.94 -10.22 0.62
CA MET A 267 22.59 -11.62 0.87
C MET A 267 23.67 -12.60 0.39
N ALA A 268 24.40 -12.28 -0.68
CA ALA A 268 25.45 -13.14 -1.21
C ALA A 268 26.60 -13.38 -0.22
N GLU A 269 26.83 -12.46 0.73
CA GLU A 269 27.88 -12.58 1.75
C GLU A 269 27.57 -13.65 2.81
N PHE A 270 26.33 -14.15 2.85
CA PHE A 270 25.89 -15.15 3.83
C PHE A 270 26.01 -16.60 3.34
N PHE A 271 26.60 -16.82 2.16
CA PHE A 271 26.80 -18.14 1.56
C PHE A 271 28.29 -18.39 1.29
N THR A 272 28.70 -19.66 1.14
CA THR A 272 30.11 -20.03 0.89
C THR A 272 30.39 -20.41 -0.55
N ASP A 273 29.43 -21.02 -1.24
CA ASP A 273 29.65 -21.71 -2.51
C ASP A 273 28.66 -21.28 -3.59
N LEU A 274 28.30 -19.98 -3.63
CA LEU A 274 27.43 -19.45 -4.68
C LEU A 274 28.16 -19.45 -6.05
N PRO A 275 27.55 -20.02 -7.10
CA PRO A 275 28.09 -19.94 -8.45
C PRO A 275 27.91 -18.54 -9.07
N GLU A 276 28.58 -18.29 -10.19
CA GLU A 276 28.36 -17.08 -10.99
C GLU A 276 26.93 -17.02 -11.56
N GLY A 277 26.41 -15.81 -11.75
CA GLY A 277 25.06 -15.59 -12.31
C GLY A 277 23.92 -15.79 -11.31
N VAL A 278 24.21 -15.97 -10.02
CA VAL A 278 23.20 -16.03 -8.97
C VAL A 278 22.42 -14.72 -8.87
N THR A 279 21.10 -14.86 -8.75
CA THR A 279 20.18 -13.78 -8.40
C THR A 279 19.34 -14.16 -7.19
N PHE A 280 18.75 -13.17 -6.55
CA PHE A 280 17.94 -13.33 -5.34
C PHE A 280 16.54 -12.75 -5.53
N GLU A 281 15.54 -13.42 -4.95
CA GLU A 281 14.16 -12.97 -5.00
C GLU A 281 13.43 -13.33 -3.70
N VAL A 282 12.64 -12.42 -3.14
CA VAL A 282 11.70 -12.78 -2.08
C VAL A 282 10.61 -13.66 -2.69
N ALA A 283 10.41 -14.85 -2.13
CA ALA A 283 9.39 -15.77 -2.64
C ALA A 283 8.01 -15.10 -2.61
N SER A 284 7.17 -15.41 -3.61
CA SER A 284 5.82 -14.86 -3.71
C SER A 284 5.04 -15.01 -2.40
N ALA A 285 4.10 -14.10 -2.13
CA ALA A 285 3.29 -14.14 -0.91
C ALA A 285 2.66 -15.54 -0.68
N SER A 286 2.14 -16.19 -1.72
CA SER A 286 1.57 -17.55 -1.63
C SER A 286 2.55 -18.65 -1.19
N LYS A 287 3.86 -18.40 -1.29
CA LYS A 287 4.94 -19.34 -0.93
C LYS A 287 5.63 -18.98 0.40
N GLN A 288 5.22 -17.89 1.05
CA GLN A 288 5.71 -17.55 2.39
C GLN A 288 5.10 -18.47 3.45
N LEU A 289 5.87 -18.81 4.48
CA LEU A 289 5.50 -19.83 5.47
C LEU A 289 4.55 -19.30 6.57
N ASN A 290 4.58 -17.99 6.84
CA ASN A 290 3.80 -17.35 7.90
C ASN A 290 3.09 -16.07 7.42
N ASP A 291 2.11 -15.59 8.18
CA ASP A 291 1.29 -14.44 7.81
C ASP A 291 2.05 -13.11 7.83
N ASN A 292 3.02 -12.94 8.73
CA ASN A 292 3.83 -11.71 8.79
C ASN A 292 4.58 -11.50 7.47
N ALA A 293 5.27 -12.53 6.99
CA ALA A 293 5.96 -12.51 5.70
C ALA A 293 5.01 -12.34 4.51
N ARG A 294 3.82 -12.95 4.56
CA ARG A 294 2.78 -12.78 3.53
C ARG A 294 2.29 -11.34 3.44
N ASN A 295 1.95 -10.75 4.58
CA ASN A 295 1.38 -9.41 4.66
C ASN A 295 2.41 -8.32 4.37
N ALA A 296 3.69 -8.56 4.68
CA ALA A 296 4.79 -7.65 4.41
C ALA A 296 5.45 -7.85 3.02
N TYR A 297 4.92 -8.74 2.17
CA TYR A 297 5.57 -9.17 0.92
C TYR A 297 6.04 -8.02 0.04
N ASP A 298 5.19 -7.01 -0.21
CA ASP A 298 5.54 -5.90 -1.12
C ASP A 298 6.72 -5.08 -0.60
N VAL A 299 6.80 -4.86 0.71
CA VAL A 299 7.93 -4.17 1.35
C VAL A 299 9.19 -5.02 1.28
N LEU A 300 9.09 -6.31 1.60
CA LEU A 300 10.23 -7.25 1.56
C LEU A 300 10.78 -7.37 0.13
N LYS A 301 9.90 -7.56 -0.86
CA LYS A 301 10.25 -7.62 -2.29
C LYS A 301 10.94 -6.35 -2.75
N SER A 302 10.41 -5.19 -2.38
CA SER A 302 10.98 -3.89 -2.76
C SER A 302 12.32 -3.61 -2.06
N SER A 303 12.62 -4.32 -0.97
CA SER A 303 13.85 -4.14 -0.19
C SER A 303 15.02 -5.00 -0.68
N LEU A 304 14.77 -6.00 -1.54
CA LEU A 304 15.78 -6.91 -2.06
C LEU A 304 15.98 -6.71 -3.57
N ALA A 305 17.17 -6.27 -3.96
CA ALA A 305 17.56 -6.20 -5.36
C ALA A 305 17.99 -7.58 -5.89
N VAL A 306 17.90 -7.77 -7.21
CA VAL A 306 18.23 -9.03 -7.89
C VAL A 306 19.65 -9.53 -7.64
N ASN A 307 20.59 -8.63 -7.37
CA ASN A 307 22.00 -8.94 -7.07
C ASN A 307 22.24 -9.32 -5.59
N GLY A 308 21.19 -9.41 -4.77
CA GLY A 308 21.27 -9.72 -3.35
C GLY A 308 21.45 -8.52 -2.43
N SER A 309 21.65 -7.30 -2.97
CA SER A 309 21.73 -6.10 -2.15
C SER A 309 20.39 -5.82 -1.47
N TRP A 310 20.44 -5.64 -0.16
CA TRP A 310 19.30 -5.33 0.69
C TRP A 310 19.39 -3.89 1.18
N SER A 311 18.29 -3.16 1.06
CA SER A 311 18.05 -1.91 1.79
C SER A 311 16.56 -1.79 2.05
N LEU A 312 16.17 -1.61 3.30
CA LEU A 312 14.76 -1.58 3.68
C LEU A 312 14.03 -0.43 2.95
N ALA A 313 13.03 -0.77 2.14
CA ALA A 313 12.32 0.18 1.27
C ALA A 313 11.11 0.85 1.93
N GLY A 314 10.60 0.28 3.02
CA GLY A 314 9.41 0.74 3.72
C GLY A 314 9.26 0.05 5.07
N ARG A 315 8.20 0.35 5.81
CA ARG A 315 7.94 -0.26 7.12
C ARG A 315 7.19 -1.60 6.96
N PRO A 316 7.77 -2.73 7.42
CA PRO A 316 7.03 -4.00 7.51
C PRO A 316 5.95 -3.99 8.58
N GLY A 317 6.25 -3.39 9.74
CA GLY A 317 5.32 -3.27 10.87
C GLY A 317 5.12 -4.56 11.69
N CYS A 318 5.98 -5.56 11.49
CA CYS A 318 5.98 -6.84 12.20
C CYS A 318 7.40 -7.40 12.37
N ASP A 319 7.58 -8.34 13.30
CA ASP A 319 8.80 -9.14 13.45
C ASP A 319 8.79 -10.40 12.57
N PHE A 320 9.97 -10.97 12.31
CA PHE A 320 10.14 -12.20 11.52
C PHE A 320 10.86 -13.31 12.31
N PRO A 321 10.38 -13.69 13.51
CA PRO A 321 10.97 -14.79 14.29
C PRO A 321 10.81 -16.15 13.61
N GLU A 322 9.79 -16.29 12.75
CA GLU A 322 9.56 -17.46 11.89
C GLU A 322 10.17 -17.29 10.49
N GLY A 323 10.88 -16.17 10.27
CA GLY A 323 11.56 -15.82 9.03
C GLY A 323 10.68 -15.44 7.83
N PHE A 324 11.32 -15.05 6.74
CA PHE A 324 10.70 -14.94 5.42
C PHE A 324 11.55 -15.61 4.35
N MET A 325 10.90 -16.15 3.33
CA MET A 325 11.51 -16.96 2.30
C MET A 325 12.14 -16.11 1.21
N VAL A 326 13.42 -16.34 0.96
CA VAL A 326 14.21 -15.82 -0.17
C VAL A 326 14.68 -17.01 -1.02
N ASN A 327 14.49 -16.88 -2.32
CA ASN A 327 14.98 -17.81 -3.32
C ASN A 327 16.35 -17.35 -3.84
N VAL A 328 17.24 -18.31 -4.04
CA VAL A 328 18.46 -18.17 -4.83
C VAL A 328 18.19 -18.77 -6.20
N LEU A 329 18.42 -18.01 -7.26
CA LEU A 329 18.12 -18.41 -8.63
C LEU A 329 19.35 -18.36 -9.52
N ILE A 330 19.41 -19.26 -10.50
CA ILE A 330 20.37 -19.22 -11.62
C ILE A 330 19.57 -19.31 -12.90
N ASP A 331 19.78 -18.37 -13.82
CA ASP A 331 19.01 -18.28 -15.08
C ASP A 331 17.48 -18.28 -14.84
N GLY A 332 17.04 -17.66 -13.75
CA GLY A 332 15.63 -17.60 -13.34
C GLY A 332 15.05 -18.90 -12.79
N VAL A 333 15.85 -19.94 -12.56
CA VAL A 333 15.41 -21.21 -11.94
C VAL A 333 15.79 -21.20 -10.47
N VAL A 334 14.85 -21.54 -9.58
CA VAL A 334 15.12 -21.62 -8.13
C VAL A 334 16.05 -22.81 -7.85
N LYS A 335 17.18 -22.50 -7.21
CA LYS A 335 18.23 -23.44 -6.85
C LYS A 335 18.37 -23.62 -5.34
N MET A 336 18.03 -22.64 -4.54
CA MET A 336 18.03 -22.79 -3.09
C MET A 336 16.93 -21.93 -2.50
N LYS A 337 16.34 -22.39 -1.40
CA LYS A 337 15.28 -21.69 -0.66
C LYS A 337 15.75 -21.49 0.76
N VAL A 338 15.76 -20.26 1.24
CA VAL A 338 16.18 -19.94 2.60
C VAL A 338 15.12 -19.05 3.26
N ASN A 339 14.59 -19.52 4.38
CA ASN A 339 13.72 -18.80 5.26
C ASN A 339 14.56 -18.09 6.32
N TRP A 340 14.81 -16.80 6.10
CA TRP A 340 15.70 -15.98 6.92
C TRP A 340 14.97 -15.41 8.14
N ILE A 341 15.44 -15.77 9.34
CA ILE A 341 14.95 -15.26 10.62
C ILE A 341 15.61 -13.92 10.91
N PHE A 342 14.78 -12.90 11.18
CA PHE A 342 15.19 -11.60 11.69
C PHE A 342 14.55 -11.38 13.07
N ASN A 343 15.38 -11.20 14.08
CA ASN A 343 14.93 -10.98 15.45
C ASN A 343 14.82 -9.48 15.73
N ASP A 344 13.65 -9.02 16.19
CA ASP A 344 13.46 -7.65 16.66
C ASP A 344 14.33 -7.40 17.92
N PRO A 345 15.39 -6.58 17.84
CA PRO A 345 16.26 -6.34 18.99
C PRO A 345 15.62 -5.43 20.04
N LEU A 346 14.53 -4.73 19.70
CA LEU A 346 13.78 -3.89 20.62
C LEU A 346 12.70 -4.67 21.37
N LYS A 347 12.51 -5.96 21.08
CA LYS A 347 11.35 -6.74 21.54
C LYS A 347 11.21 -6.80 23.06
N GLU A 348 12.33 -6.99 23.73
CA GLU A 348 12.41 -7.15 25.19
C GLU A 348 12.75 -5.83 25.90
N ILE A 349 12.88 -4.72 25.18
CA ILE A 349 13.15 -3.40 25.77
C ILE A 349 11.85 -2.82 26.32
N SER A 350 11.89 -2.39 27.59
CA SER A 350 10.78 -1.66 28.20
C SER A 350 10.78 -0.19 27.79
N PHE A 351 9.68 0.25 27.19
CA PHE A 351 9.45 1.66 26.82
C PHE A 351 8.70 2.45 27.90
N LYS A 352 8.40 1.81 29.03
CA LYS A 352 7.90 2.49 30.24
C LYS A 352 8.91 3.54 30.73
N GLY A 353 10.20 3.27 30.59
CA GLY A 353 11.27 4.15 31.03
C GLY A 353 11.17 4.44 32.53
N GLY A 354 11.38 5.71 32.90
CA GLY A 354 11.27 6.22 34.28
C GLY A 354 9.84 6.50 34.74
N PHE A 355 8.82 6.37 33.88
CA PHE A 355 7.44 6.63 34.26
C PHE A 355 6.93 5.56 35.22
N ASN A 356 6.55 5.94 36.44
CA ASN A 356 6.05 5.03 37.47
C ASN A 356 4.69 5.48 37.98
N ASN A 357 3.74 4.53 38.12
CA ASN A 357 2.42 4.74 38.73
C ASN A 357 1.61 5.90 38.11
N LEU A 358 1.52 5.95 36.78
CA LEU A 358 0.73 6.96 36.06
C LEU A 358 -0.80 6.79 36.18
N SER A 359 -1.26 5.86 37.03
CA SER A 359 -2.68 5.69 37.37
C SER A 359 -3.24 6.83 38.23
N GLU A 360 -2.40 7.76 38.69
CA GLU A 360 -2.84 8.94 39.41
C GLU A 360 -3.28 10.04 38.43
N HIS A 361 -4.50 10.54 38.63
CA HIS A 361 -5.07 11.63 37.83
C HIS A 361 -4.26 12.91 38.03
N MET A 362 -3.32 13.16 37.10
CA MET A 362 -2.55 14.39 37.08
C MET A 362 -3.45 15.54 36.63
N GLU A 363 -3.27 16.69 37.25
CA GLU A 363 -3.89 17.94 36.81
C GLU A 363 -2.76 18.88 36.45
N ILE A 364 -2.76 19.38 35.22
CA ILE A 364 -1.78 20.36 34.77
C ILE A 364 -2.58 21.48 34.12
N CYS A 365 -2.62 22.62 34.79
CA CYS A 365 -3.05 23.90 34.23
C CYS A 365 -1.80 24.78 34.17
N PRO A 366 -1.49 25.45 33.06
CA PRO A 366 -0.43 26.47 33.07
C PRO A 366 -0.95 27.84 33.56
N GLU A 367 -0.12 28.61 34.28
CA GLU A 367 -0.47 29.95 34.80
C GLU A 367 -0.64 30.99 33.70
N ASP A 368 -0.02 30.79 32.54
CA ASP A 368 -0.21 31.63 31.35
C ASP A 368 -1.62 31.54 30.74
N GLY A 369 -2.47 30.68 31.30
CA GLY A 369 -3.84 30.49 30.86
C GLY A 369 -4.01 29.48 29.71
N SER A 370 -2.94 28.84 29.24
CA SER A 370 -2.99 27.91 28.09
C SER A 370 -3.79 26.62 28.34
N GLY A 371 -4.08 26.29 29.61
CA GLY A 371 -5.01 25.23 30.02
C GLY A 371 -6.48 25.68 30.09
N TYR A 372 -6.74 26.97 29.85
CA TYR A 372 -8.07 27.54 29.70
C TYR A 372 -8.39 27.76 28.23
N TRP A 373 -9.37 27.03 27.74
CA TRP A 373 -9.76 27.06 26.34
C TRP A 373 -11.05 27.84 26.16
N ALA A 374 -11.02 28.85 25.30
CA ALA A 374 -12.22 29.57 24.91
C ALA A 374 -13.13 28.68 24.04
N PRO A 375 -14.42 29.03 23.85
CA PRO A 375 -15.24 28.38 22.85
C PRO A 375 -14.61 28.56 21.47
N GLY A 376 -14.58 27.49 20.66
CA GLY A 376 -13.97 27.46 19.34
C GLY A 376 -12.57 26.86 19.33
N VAL A 377 -11.75 27.32 18.39
CA VAL A 377 -10.44 26.71 18.08
C VAL A 377 -9.39 27.11 19.10
N ASN A 378 -8.76 26.13 19.74
CA ASN A 378 -7.63 26.29 20.65
C ASN A 378 -6.48 25.37 20.24
N SER A 379 -5.28 25.64 20.76
CA SER A 379 -4.10 24.82 20.56
C SER A 379 -3.22 24.81 21.80
N TRP A 380 -2.67 23.64 22.15
CA TRP A 380 -1.80 23.46 23.31
C TRP A 380 -0.71 22.41 23.03
N ASP A 381 0.55 22.80 23.19
CA ASP A 381 1.70 21.89 23.13
C ASP A 381 1.94 21.29 24.53
N ILE A 382 1.53 20.03 24.72
CA ILE A 382 1.58 19.38 26.03
C ILE A 382 3.01 19.09 26.48
N GLN A 383 3.91 18.79 25.54
CA GLN A 383 5.29 18.43 25.87
C GLN A 383 6.04 19.66 26.36
N LYS A 384 5.85 20.78 25.66
CA LYS A 384 6.36 22.08 26.12
C LYS A 384 5.80 22.46 27.48
N ALA A 385 4.50 22.21 27.71
CA ALA A 385 3.88 22.49 29.00
C ALA A 385 4.49 21.65 30.13
N PHE A 386 4.74 20.35 29.90
CA PHE A 386 5.41 19.49 30.89
C PHE A 386 6.85 19.96 31.18
N SER A 387 7.58 20.37 30.15
CA SER A 387 8.99 20.79 30.27
C SER A 387 9.14 22.15 30.94
N ALA A 388 8.20 23.08 30.76
CA ALA A 388 8.22 24.38 31.44
C ALA A 388 8.16 24.25 32.97
N VAL A 389 7.50 23.20 33.49
CA VAL A 389 7.44 22.92 34.94
C VAL A 389 8.75 22.33 35.45
N PHE A 390 9.41 21.50 34.64
CA PHE A 390 10.65 20.82 35.01
C PHE A 390 11.81 21.79 35.29
N ASP A 391 11.89 22.91 34.59
CA ASP A 391 12.97 23.92 34.73
C ASP A 391 12.97 24.68 36.09
N GLY A 392 12.11 24.28 37.04
CA GLY A 392 12.10 24.78 38.42
C GLY A 392 11.38 26.12 38.62
N ASP A 393 10.64 26.57 37.61
CA ASP A 393 9.70 27.69 37.75
C ASP A 393 8.32 27.18 38.21
N ASP A 394 8.24 26.84 39.49
CA ASP A 394 7.00 26.41 40.14
C ASP A 394 5.91 27.50 40.10
N SER A 395 6.26 28.74 39.74
CA SER A 395 5.32 29.86 39.56
C SER A 395 4.57 29.83 38.22
N GLN A 396 4.74 28.80 37.39
CA GLN A 396 4.04 28.66 36.11
C GLN A 396 2.90 27.63 36.15
N VAL A 397 2.60 27.03 37.32
CA VAL A 397 1.67 25.89 37.42
C VAL A 397 0.70 26.09 38.59
N PRO A 398 -0.50 26.65 38.37
CA PRO A 398 -1.42 26.99 39.44
C PRO A 398 -2.11 25.75 40.04
N MET A 399 -2.01 24.57 39.41
CA MET A 399 -2.67 23.35 39.91
C MET A 399 -1.95 22.07 39.49
N GLN A 400 -1.52 21.31 40.49
CA GLN A 400 -1.00 19.95 40.38
C GLN A 400 -1.78 19.03 41.33
N HIS A 401 -2.25 17.88 40.85
CA HIS A 401 -3.02 16.91 41.63
C HIS A 401 -2.40 15.51 41.48
N GLY A 402 -2.50 14.70 42.55
CA GLY A 402 -1.84 13.39 42.61
C GLY A 402 -0.32 13.50 42.45
N GLY A 403 0.31 12.47 41.89
CA GLY A 403 1.74 12.38 41.62
C GLY A 403 2.28 13.26 40.49
N ALA A 404 1.57 14.34 40.11
CA ALA A 404 1.99 15.26 39.04
C ALA A 404 3.38 15.88 39.29
N GLN A 405 3.71 16.19 40.56
CA GLN A 405 5.03 16.68 40.95
C GLN A 405 6.13 15.66 40.62
N THR A 406 5.96 14.40 41.05
CA THR A 406 6.92 13.32 40.76
C THR A 406 7.03 13.07 39.26
N PHE A 407 5.92 13.08 38.52
CA PHE A 407 5.97 12.97 37.06
C PHE A 407 6.78 14.09 36.42
N LEU A 408 6.44 15.36 36.71
CA LEU A 408 7.04 16.52 36.04
C LEU A 408 8.52 16.70 36.41
N HIS A 409 8.86 16.62 37.70
CA HIS A 409 10.20 16.92 38.20
C HIS A 409 11.16 15.71 38.19
N GLU A 410 10.64 14.49 38.35
CA GLU A 410 11.50 13.31 38.50
C GLU A 410 11.47 12.37 37.28
N GLN A 411 10.36 12.31 36.54
CA GLN A 411 10.17 11.31 35.47
C GLN A 411 10.25 11.89 34.06
N TRP A 412 9.59 13.02 33.79
CA TRP A 412 9.48 13.60 32.45
C TRP A 412 10.82 14.07 31.89
N GLY A 413 11.51 14.99 32.59
CA GLY A 413 12.81 15.50 32.15
C GLY A 413 13.95 14.48 32.18
N ASN A 414 13.76 13.37 32.90
CA ASN A 414 14.73 12.27 32.98
C ASN A 414 14.35 11.06 32.11
N TYR A 415 13.27 11.16 31.33
CA TYR A 415 12.80 10.03 30.54
C TYR A 415 13.85 9.65 29.50
N SER A 416 14.25 8.39 29.51
CA SER A 416 15.10 7.80 28.50
C SER A 416 14.80 6.31 28.35
N VAL A 417 15.00 5.83 27.13
CA VAL A 417 14.96 4.42 26.74
C VAL A 417 16.23 4.18 25.95
N GLN A 418 17.06 3.28 26.43
CA GLN A 418 18.37 2.98 25.86
C GLN A 418 18.48 1.50 25.59
N MET A 419 19.20 1.14 24.52
CA MET A 419 19.75 -0.20 24.41
C MET A 419 21.15 -0.20 24.99
N LYS A 420 21.39 -1.08 25.96
CA LYS A 420 22.65 -1.18 26.68
C LYS A 420 23.81 -1.27 25.69
N GLU A 421 24.84 -0.44 25.89
CA GLU A 421 26.06 -0.35 25.07
C GLU A 421 25.86 0.16 23.63
N GLN A 422 24.62 0.32 23.14
CA GLN A 422 24.32 0.80 21.78
C GLN A 422 23.75 2.23 21.75
N GLY A 423 23.28 2.74 22.88
CA GLY A 423 22.89 4.14 23.04
C GLY A 423 21.38 4.39 23.15
N ASP A 424 21.00 5.66 23.00
CA ASP A 424 19.64 6.15 23.18
C ASP A 424 18.72 5.75 22.02
N ILE A 425 17.55 5.22 22.36
CA ILE A 425 16.43 5.04 21.43
C ILE A 425 15.54 6.29 21.51
N ILE A 426 15.10 6.64 22.72
CA ILE A 426 14.29 7.82 23.00
C ILE A 426 14.87 8.49 24.23
N PHE A 427 14.93 9.81 24.24
CA PHE A 427 15.32 10.59 25.42
C PHE A 427 14.54 11.91 25.46
N HIS A 428 14.47 12.53 26.62
CA HIS A 428 13.98 13.90 26.75
C HIS A 428 15.11 14.90 26.43
N ASP A 429 14.88 15.80 25.48
CA ASP A 429 15.90 16.75 24.99
C ASP A 429 15.95 18.09 25.76
N GLY A 430 15.24 18.17 26.88
CA GLY A 430 14.97 19.42 27.61
C GLY A 430 13.65 20.08 27.21
N THR A 431 13.07 19.73 26.08
CA THR A 431 11.78 20.30 25.62
C THR A 431 10.72 19.25 25.31
N ARG A 432 11.11 18.09 24.78
CA ARG A 432 10.21 17.04 24.28
C ARG A 432 10.90 15.68 24.29
N LEU A 433 10.12 14.63 24.03
CA LEU A 433 10.69 13.33 23.67
C LEU A 433 11.29 13.40 22.25
N ALA A 434 12.56 13.03 22.15
CA ALA A 434 13.33 13.01 20.93
C ALA A 434 13.91 11.61 20.67
N LEU A 435 14.20 11.32 19.40
CA LEU A 435 14.85 10.07 19.00
C LEU A 435 16.37 10.22 19.07
N GLY A 436 17.03 9.29 19.75
CA GLY A 436 18.47 9.08 19.62
C GLY A 436 18.82 8.43 18.28
N ASP A 437 20.10 8.35 17.95
CA ASP A 437 20.57 7.78 16.68
C ASP A 437 20.03 6.37 16.43
N LEU A 438 19.95 5.54 17.49
CA LEU A 438 19.39 4.20 17.40
C LEU A 438 17.87 4.24 17.14
N GLY A 439 17.15 5.14 17.79
CA GLY A 439 15.72 5.36 17.54
C GLY A 439 15.46 5.81 16.09
N GLN A 440 16.27 6.73 15.57
CA GLN A 440 16.18 7.21 14.19
C GLN A 440 16.46 6.08 13.18
N LYS A 441 17.46 5.23 13.46
CA LYS A 441 17.76 4.03 12.65
C LYS A 441 16.51 3.15 12.50
N TYR A 442 15.86 2.78 13.60
CA TYR A 442 14.68 1.90 13.54
C TYR A 442 13.40 2.60 13.06
N ALA A 443 13.31 3.92 13.20
CA ALA A 443 12.15 4.71 12.78
C ALA A 443 12.27 5.29 11.36
N LYS A 444 13.32 4.95 10.59
CA LYS A 444 13.60 5.50 9.24
C LYS A 444 12.38 5.57 8.31
N HIS A 445 11.51 4.55 8.34
CA HIS A 445 10.28 4.45 7.53
C HIS A 445 8.99 4.51 8.37
N SER A 446 9.07 4.99 9.61
CA SER A 446 7.98 4.99 10.59
C SER A 446 7.76 6.38 11.16
N LYS A 447 6.69 6.57 11.94
CA LYS A 447 6.45 7.85 12.64
C LYS A 447 7.50 8.18 13.71
N GLY A 448 8.17 7.18 14.28
CA GLY A 448 8.98 7.38 15.48
C GLY A 448 8.10 7.61 16.70
N VAL A 449 8.42 8.58 17.55
CA VAL A 449 7.56 8.96 18.68
C VAL A 449 6.34 9.70 18.15
N TYR A 450 5.15 9.23 18.51
CA TYR A 450 3.90 9.90 18.20
C TYR A 450 2.94 9.91 19.39
N TRP A 451 2.06 10.91 19.40
CA TRP A 451 1.07 11.12 20.46
C TRP A 451 -0.36 10.87 19.94
N TYR A 452 -1.22 10.39 20.83
CA TYR A 452 -2.63 10.12 20.51
C TYR A 452 -3.50 10.26 21.77
N LEU A 453 -4.81 10.42 21.55
CA LEU A 453 -5.80 10.50 22.63
C LEU A 453 -6.47 9.13 22.83
N GLY A 454 -6.59 8.69 24.08
CA GLY A 454 -7.35 7.49 24.40
C GLY A 454 -8.85 7.75 24.45
N GLY A 455 -9.25 8.61 25.39
CA GLY A 455 -10.64 9.00 25.60
C GLY A 455 -10.71 10.21 26.51
N ALA A 456 -11.88 10.82 26.62
CA ALA A 456 -12.07 11.99 27.46
C ALA A 456 -13.43 12.00 28.16
N ALA A 457 -13.55 12.86 29.16
CA ALA A 457 -14.74 13.04 29.96
C ALA A 457 -15.12 14.52 30.11
N VAL A 458 -16.41 14.80 30.27
CA VAL A 458 -16.89 16.16 30.59
C VAL A 458 -16.94 16.32 32.10
N THR A 459 -16.22 17.31 32.63
CA THR A 459 -16.35 17.74 34.02
C THR A 459 -17.46 18.78 34.14
N SER A 460 -18.26 18.73 35.21
CA SER A 460 -19.33 19.71 35.42
C SER A 460 -18.79 21.13 35.52
N SER A 461 -19.43 22.05 34.80
CA SER A 461 -19.17 23.48 34.85
C SER A 461 -19.84 24.19 36.01
N ASN A 462 -20.43 23.47 36.99
CA ASN A 462 -20.87 24.01 38.28
C ASN A 462 -19.78 24.77 39.06
N ARG A 463 -18.53 24.77 38.59
CA ARG A 463 -17.47 25.68 39.04
C ARG A 463 -17.58 27.13 38.50
N ARG A 464 -18.58 27.46 37.67
CA ARG A 464 -18.77 28.79 37.03
C ARG A 464 -19.14 29.95 37.94
N ASN A 465 -19.62 29.75 39.17
CA ASN A 465 -20.27 30.86 39.88
C ASN A 465 -20.03 30.84 41.37
N ILE A 466 -18.85 31.24 41.86
CA ILE A 466 -18.75 31.75 43.23
C ILE A 466 -17.74 32.89 43.29
N ALA A 467 -18.23 34.11 43.13
CA ALA A 467 -17.53 35.29 43.62
C ALA A 467 -17.33 35.14 45.14
N GLY A 468 -16.11 35.37 45.64
CA GLY A 468 -15.80 35.35 47.08
C GLY A 468 -15.33 34.02 47.67
N LYS A 469 -14.54 33.23 46.93
CA LYS A 469 -13.92 32.01 47.48
C LYS A 469 -12.78 32.31 48.47
N PRO A 470 -12.61 31.49 49.52
CA PRO A 470 -11.38 31.42 50.30
C PRO A 470 -10.19 31.02 49.41
N GLU A 471 -9.00 31.53 49.70
CA GLU A 471 -7.77 31.19 48.96
C GLU A 471 -7.27 29.76 49.26
N ASP A 472 -7.71 29.14 50.35
CA ASP A 472 -7.25 27.83 50.78
C ASP A 472 -8.23 26.67 50.49
N GLU A 473 -7.65 25.48 50.31
CA GLU A 473 -8.34 24.23 49.97
C GLU A 473 -9.30 23.76 51.07
N ALA A 474 -8.98 24.03 52.34
CA ALA A 474 -9.82 23.66 53.48
C ALA A 474 -11.15 24.45 53.49
N GLY A 475 -11.10 25.75 53.20
CA GLY A 475 -12.28 26.61 53.06
C GLY A 475 -13.13 26.25 51.85
N LEU A 476 -12.52 25.73 50.78
CA LEU A 476 -13.25 25.19 49.63
C LEU A 476 -13.99 23.88 49.97
N ILE A 477 -13.34 22.97 50.69
CA ILE A 477 -13.95 21.71 51.16
C ILE A 477 -15.06 21.97 52.17
N GLU A 478 -14.88 22.94 53.08
CA GLU A 478 -15.87 23.29 54.09
C GLU A 478 -17.12 23.94 53.47
N GLN A 479 -16.93 24.87 52.53
CA GLN A 479 -18.03 25.63 51.93
C GLN A 479 -18.82 24.82 50.89
N PHE A 480 -18.17 23.87 50.20
CA PHE A 480 -18.77 23.13 49.08
C PHE A 480 -18.81 21.60 49.27
N GLY A 481 -18.36 21.11 50.43
CA GLY A 481 -18.21 19.68 50.71
C GLY A 481 -16.99 19.07 50.00
N GLY A 482 -16.68 17.80 50.33
CA GLY A 482 -15.59 17.03 49.70
C GLY A 482 -15.74 16.78 48.18
N ASN A 483 -16.81 17.28 47.55
CA ASN A 483 -17.08 17.19 46.11
C ASN A 483 -16.53 18.37 45.31
N CYS A 484 -15.59 19.12 45.88
CA CYS A 484 -14.78 20.10 45.16
C CYS A 484 -13.87 19.49 44.06
N ASN A 485 -13.96 18.19 43.78
CA ASN A 485 -13.10 17.41 42.86
C ASN A 485 -13.55 17.39 41.38
N GLY A 486 -14.47 18.25 40.95
CA GLY A 486 -14.85 18.34 39.53
C GLY A 486 -15.48 17.04 39.03
N GLU A 487 -16.68 16.73 39.54
CA GLU A 487 -17.43 15.55 39.17
C GLU A 487 -17.63 15.46 37.65
N ILE A 488 -17.44 14.25 37.13
CA ILE A 488 -17.73 13.93 35.75
C ILE A 488 -19.24 13.86 35.60
N ILE A 489 -19.77 14.51 34.57
CA ILE A 489 -21.19 14.48 34.29
C ILE A 489 -21.59 13.04 33.96
N GLY A 490 -22.68 12.55 34.54
CA GLY A 490 -23.16 11.18 34.33
C GLY A 490 -23.25 10.82 32.84
N GLY A 491 -22.75 9.63 32.48
CA GLY A 491 -22.72 9.15 31.10
C GLY A 491 -21.67 9.84 30.19
N TRP A 492 -20.93 10.83 30.70
CA TRP A 492 -19.84 11.51 30.00
C TRP A 492 -18.45 11.10 30.51
N ASP A 493 -18.31 9.93 31.13
CA ASP A 493 -17.01 9.37 31.47
C ASP A 493 -16.51 8.43 30.36
N TRP A 494 -15.20 8.50 30.08
CA TRP A 494 -14.52 7.62 29.13
C TRP A 494 -15.14 7.53 27.74
N ILE A 495 -15.57 8.66 27.19
CA ILE A 495 -16.04 8.71 25.80
C ILE A 495 -14.84 8.53 24.85
N PRO A 496 -14.93 7.65 23.84
CA PRO A 496 -13.83 7.38 22.91
C PRO A 496 -13.38 8.62 22.12
N TYR A 497 -12.12 8.62 21.68
CA TYR A 497 -11.55 9.69 20.86
C TYR A 497 -12.41 10.06 19.65
N SER A 498 -12.93 9.09 18.88
CA SER A 498 -13.72 9.34 17.66
C SER A 498 -14.95 10.20 17.94
N ASP A 499 -15.70 9.87 18.99
CA ASP A 499 -16.89 10.61 19.40
C ASP A 499 -16.54 12.05 19.77
N TRP A 500 -15.39 12.27 20.41
CA TRP A 500 -14.93 13.60 20.78
C TRP A 500 -14.43 14.41 19.60
N HIS A 501 -13.75 13.77 18.66
CA HIS A 501 -13.34 14.41 17.42
C HIS A 501 -14.57 14.93 16.67
N ASP A 502 -15.62 14.12 16.55
CA ASP A 502 -16.86 14.54 15.89
C ASP A 502 -17.61 15.62 16.68
N LEU A 503 -17.66 15.49 18.01
CA LEU A 503 -18.45 16.38 18.88
C LEU A 503 -17.85 17.77 19.03
N ILE A 504 -16.54 17.86 19.27
CA ILE A 504 -15.87 19.14 19.57
C ILE A 504 -14.64 19.42 18.69
N GLY A 505 -14.27 18.50 17.80
CA GLY A 505 -13.09 18.66 16.95
C GLY A 505 -11.79 18.56 17.74
N ILE A 506 -11.77 17.81 18.84
CA ILE A 506 -10.53 17.62 19.58
C ILE A 506 -9.60 16.69 18.79
N ASP A 507 -8.33 17.05 18.71
CA ASP A 507 -7.32 16.30 17.98
C ASP A 507 -5.95 16.49 18.64
N ILE A 508 -4.99 15.64 18.29
CA ILE A 508 -3.58 15.75 18.67
C ILE A 508 -2.70 15.30 17.49
N ASN A 509 -1.67 16.08 17.18
CA ASN A 509 -0.71 15.67 16.16
C ASN A 509 0.39 14.76 16.74
N ASP A 510 1.18 14.13 15.86
CA ASP A 510 2.28 13.24 16.26
C ASP A 510 3.33 13.95 17.16
N ALA A 511 3.40 15.29 17.17
CA ALA A 511 4.28 16.08 18.04
C ALA A 511 3.69 16.40 19.42
N GLY A 512 2.46 15.95 19.73
CA GLY A 512 1.81 16.22 21.01
C GLY A 512 1.10 17.58 21.10
N VAL A 513 0.85 18.25 19.98
CA VAL A 513 0.07 19.49 19.96
C VAL A 513 -1.41 19.15 19.87
N MET A 514 -2.14 19.39 20.96
CA MET A 514 -3.58 19.21 21.04
C MET A 514 -4.31 20.42 20.48
N THR A 515 -5.45 20.20 19.83
CA THR A 515 -6.31 21.26 19.28
C THR A 515 -7.79 20.98 19.51
N THR A 516 -8.62 22.00 19.32
CA THR A 516 -10.09 21.89 19.25
C THR A 516 -10.64 22.51 17.97
N GLY A 517 -11.82 22.06 17.57
CA GLY A 517 -12.56 22.62 16.43
C GLY A 517 -13.42 23.82 16.81
N SER A 518 -13.95 24.51 15.81
CA SER A 518 -14.85 25.65 16.00
C SER A 518 -16.12 25.33 16.82
N GLN A 519 -16.50 24.06 16.88
CA GLN A 519 -17.66 23.55 17.61
C GLN A 519 -17.41 23.35 19.11
N TYR A 520 -16.16 23.42 19.59
CA TYR A 520 -15.87 23.25 21.01
C TYR A 520 -16.56 24.34 21.84
N PRO A 521 -17.43 23.99 22.79
CA PRO A 521 -18.24 24.99 23.48
C PRO A 521 -17.48 25.68 24.62
N GLY A 522 -16.31 25.18 25.06
CA GLY A 522 -15.63 25.66 26.27
C GLY A 522 -15.92 24.82 27.53
N TRP A 523 -16.23 23.53 27.36
CA TRP A 523 -16.46 22.58 28.47
C TRP A 523 -15.19 22.27 29.25
N GLY A 524 -15.34 21.96 30.54
CA GLY A 524 -14.26 21.34 31.30
C GLY A 524 -14.06 19.89 30.85
N LEU A 525 -12.83 19.51 30.48
CA LEU A 525 -12.50 18.20 29.94
C LEU A 525 -11.47 17.50 30.83
N ARG A 526 -11.60 16.17 30.97
CA ARG A 526 -10.51 15.28 31.43
C ARG A 526 -10.12 14.39 30.27
N ILE A 527 -8.90 14.48 29.78
CA ILE A 527 -8.46 13.79 28.56
C ILE A 527 -7.31 12.86 28.88
N HIS A 528 -7.41 11.60 28.46
CA HIS A 528 -6.32 10.64 28.56
C HIS A 528 -5.37 10.79 27.38
N VAL A 529 -4.16 11.26 27.65
CA VAL A 529 -3.13 11.49 26.63
C VAL A 529 -2.10 10.38 26.66
N ARG A 530 -1.73 9.92 25.46
CA ARG A 530 -0.91 8.72 25.25
C ARG A 530 0.21 8.97 24.26
N ALA A 531 1.25 8.15 24.36
CA ALA A 531 2.38 8.16 23.43
C ALA A 531 2.86 6.74 23.08
N ALA A 532 3.40 6.61 21.88
CA ALA A 532 4.00 5.37 21.40
C ALA A 532 5.21 5.65 20.50
N PHE A 533 6.04 4.63 20.33
CA PHE A 533 7.16 4.59 19.40
C PHE A 533 6.85 3.59 18.28
N GLU A 534 6.65 4.10 17.06
CA GLU A 534 6.50 3.30 15.85
C GLU A 534 7.85 3.12 15.16
N TYR A 535 8.16 1.87 14.81
CA TYR A 535 9.43 1.49 14.21
C TYR A 535 9.25 0.34 13.22
N ALA A 536 10.34 -0.08 12.56
CA ALA A 536 10.32 -1.08 11.49
C ALA A 536 9.56 -2.37 11.85
N TYR A 537 9.77 -2.91 13.05
CA TYR A 537 9.17 -4.19 13.48
C TYR A 537 7.78 -4.05 14.13
N GLY A 538 7.27 -2.83 14.37
CA GLY A 538 5.98 -2.67 15.02
C GLY A 538 5.82 -1.36 15.79
N GLN A 539 5.22 -1.44 16.97
CA GLN A 539 5.06 -0.31 17.88
C GLN A 539 5.32 -0.72 19.34
N ARG A 540 5.82 0.22 20.14
CA ARG A 540 5.94 0.10 21.60
C ARG A 540 5.26 1.27 22.28
N TYR A 541 4.43 0.99 23.27
CA TYR A 541 3.77 2.02 24.05
C TYR A 541 4.76 2.66 25.04
N ILE A 542 4.72 4.00 25.13
CA ILE A 542 5.53 4.76 26.08
C ILE A 542 4.69 4.96 27.35
N GLY A 543 5.24 4.62 28.52
CA GLY A 543 4.50 4.64 29.79
C GLY A 543 3.82 3.31 30.12
N ASP A 544 2.74 3.37 30.91
CA ASP A 544 2.03 2.18 31.39
C ASP A 544 0.93 1.70 30.43
N GLY A 545 0.67 0.39 30.42
CA GLY A 545 -0.45 -0.23 29.71
C GLY A 545 -0.46 0.07 28.21
N ASP A 546 -1.49 0.77 27.75
CA ASP A 546 -1.71 1.13 26.35
C ASP A 546 -1.15 2.52 25.98
N GLY A 547 -0.05 2.91 26.63
CA GLY A 547 0.70 4.13 26.37
C GLY A 547 0.23 5.33 27.18
N GLY A 548 -0.45 5.10 28.32
CA GLY A 548 -0.95 6.17 29.17
C GLY A 548 0.18 6.99 29.76
N ILE A 549 0.25 8.29 29.40
CA ILE A 549 1.23 9.23 29.95
C ILE A 549 0.61 10.08 31.05
N ALA A 550 -0.56 10.66 30.79
CA ALA A 550 -1.21 11.58 31.70
C ALA A 550 -2.71 11.66 31.46
N PHE A 551 -3.46 11.98 32.52
CA PHE A 551 -4.75 12.64 32.36
C PHE A 551 -4.50 14.14 32.37
N LEU A 552 -5.07 14.86 31.41
CA LEU A 552 -5.02 16.31 31.36
C LEU A 552 -6.41 16.87 31.65
N PHE A 553 -6.46 17.87 32.52
CA PHE A 553 -7.68 18.57 32.84
C PHE A 553 -7.67 19.96 32.18
N ILE A 554 -8.63 20.20 31.29
CA ILE A 554 -8.83 21.46 30.59
C ILE A 554 -10.05 22.15 31.18
N ASN A 555 -9.99 23.47 31.39
CA ASN A 555 -11.14 24.26 31.86
C ASN A 555 -11.78 23.80 33.19
N ARG A 556 -11.10 22.95 33.97
CA ARG A 556 -11.68 22.33 35.17
C ARG A 556 -12.09 23.37 36.21
N ARG A 557 -11.35 24.48 36.41
CA ARG A 557 -11.66 25.52 37.43
C ARG A 557 -12.24 26.83 36.90
N GLY A 558 -12.37 26.99 35.59
CA GLY A 558 -12.86 28.22 34.96
C GLY A 558 -13.30 27.94 33.54
N ALA A 559 -14.46 27.31 33.39
CA ALA A 559 -15.02 27.06 32.08
C ALA A 559 -15.46 28.39 31.44
N ALA A 560 -15.33 28.50 30.12
CA ALA A 560 -15.57 29.76 29.39
C ALA A 560 -16.95 30.36 29.67
N GLU A 561 -17.06 31.66 29.91
CA GLU A 561 -18.33 32.34 30.23
C GLU A 561 -19.49 31.90 29.30
N GLY A 562 -20.66 31.58 29.87
CA GLY A 562 -21.84 31.18 29.09
C GLY A 562 -21.96 29.72 28.61
N VAL A 563 -20.94 28.84 28.72
CA VAL A 563 -21.15 27.39 28.51
C VAL A 563 -22.24 26.80 29.40
N VAL A 564 -22.96 25.87 28.80
CA VAL A 564 -23.99 25.06 29.44
C VAL A 564 -23.45 23.63 29.56
N ASP A 565 -23.62 23.02 30.73
CA ASP A 565 -23.30 21.60 30.93
C ASP A 565 -24.18 20.75 30.02
N PRO A 566 -23.62 19.72 29.37
CA PRO A 566 -24.45 18.75 28.68
C PRO A 566 -25.35 18.03 29.69
N ALA A 567 -26.53 17.65 29.24
CA ALA A 567 -27.37 16.74 30.01
C ALA A 567 -26.62 15.41 30.22
N SER A 568 -26.92 14.70 31.31
CA SER A 568 -26.41 13.33 31.51
C SER A 568 -26.72 12.48 30.28
N ARG A 569 -25.72 11.73 29.79
CA ARG A 569 -25.87 10.82 28.65
C ARG A 569 -26.53 9.51 29.07
#